data_AF-A0AAD3CTZ3-F1
#
_entry.id   AF-A0AAD3CTZ3-F1
#
_cell.length_a   1.000
_cell.length_b   1.000
_cell.length_c   1.000
_cell.angle_alpha   90.00
_cell.angle_beta   90.00
_cell.angle_gamma   90.00
#
_symmetry.space_group_name_H-M   'P 1'
#
loop_
_entity.id
_entity.type
_entity.pdbx_description
1 polymer ?
#
loop_
_entity_poly.entity_id
_entity_poly.type
_entity_poly.pdbx_seq_one_letter_code
_entity_poly.pdbx_strand_id
1 'polypeptide(L)'
;MVKVWYEPPPYGPRTALNRPAYGNGNDLGPKWVVRLSKMPASRAILPFVAGFVFLGSIPIWNQKLPYTLSPEYLAAQRAYMRYHNMNPIWGISSKNARAAEDH
;
A
#
# COMPACT_ATOMS: atom_id res chain seq x y z
N MET A 1 9.88 -5.86 51.52
CA MET A 1 8.86 -5.52 50.50
C MET A 1 9.43 -5.91 49.14
N VAL A 2 8.94 -6.99 48.54
CA VAL A 2 9.48 -7.54 47.28
C VAL A 2 8.90 -6.73 46.12
N LYS A 3 9.75 -6.06 45.33
CA LYS A 3 9.35 -5.40 44.08
C LYS A 3 9.15 -6.47 43.01
N VAL A 4 7.91 -6.82 42.73
CA VAL A 4 7.56 -7.70 41.60
C VAL A 4 7.49 -6.83 40.35
N TRP A 5 8.45 -7.00 39.46
CA TRP A 5 8.41 -6.40 38.13
C TRP A 5 7.45 -7.22 37.27
N TYR A 6 6.36 -6.60 36.81
CA TYR A 6 5.45 -7.23 35.86
C TYR A 6 5.95 -6.89 34.46
N GLU A 7 6.49 -7.88 33.74
CA GLU A 7 6.73 -7.73 32.31
C GLU A 7 5.38 -7.67 31.60
N PRO A 8 5.10 -6.62 30.82
CA PRO A 8 3.87 -6.59 30.04
C PRO A 8 3.87 -7.77 29.07
N PRO A 9 2.72 -8.41 28.83
CA PRO A 9 2.65 -9.53 27.91
C PRO A 9 3.23 -9.12 26.54
N PRO A 10 3.99 -10.00 25.87
CA PRO A 10 4.76 -9.68 24.66
C PRO A 10 3.91 -9.16 23.49
N TYR A 11 2.59 -9.23 23.62
CA TYR A 11 1.65 -8.82 22.61
C TYR A 11 0.49 -8.06 23.26
N GLY A 12 0.10 -6.92 22.67
CA GLY A 12 -0.89 -5.99 23.23
C GLY A 12 -2.30 -6.58 23.43
N PRO A 13 -3.29 -5.81 23.90
CA PRO A 13 -4.63 -6.33 24.23
C PRO A 13 -5.40 -7.02 23.08
N ARG A 14 -4.88 -6.98 21.84
CA ARG A 14 -5.45 -7.63 20.65
C ARG A 14 -4.97 -9.06 20.40
N THR A 15 -4.04 -9.59 21.20
CA THR A 15 -3.39 -10.90 21.00
C THR A 15 -3.55 -11.86 22.18
N ALA A 16 -4.30 -11.45 23.21
CA ALA A 16 -4.69 -12.36 24.29
C ALA A 16 -5.60 -13.46 23.73
N LEU A 17 -5.19 -14.72 23.92
CA LEU A 17 -5.90 -15.92 23.44
C LEU A 17 -7.36 -16.01 23.93
N ASN A 18 -7.64 -15.39 25.09
CA ASN A 18 -8.93 -15.43 25.79
C ASN A 18 -9.70 -14.11 25.76
N ARG A 19 -9.62 -13.32 24.68
CA ARG A 19 -10.42 -12.09 24.61
C ARG A 19 -11.90 -12.38 24.28
N PRO A 20 -12.85 -11.65 24.90
CA PRO A 20 -14.20 -11.59 24.37
C PRO A 20 -14.15 -10.98 22.96
N ALA A 21 -14.97 -11.51 22.05
CA ALA A 21 -15.15 -10.87 20.74
C ALA A 21 -15.70 -9.45 20.92
N TYR A 22 -15.45 -8.56 19.96
CA TYR A 22 -16.04 -7.22 19.97
C TYR A 22 -17.56 -7.35 19.73
N GLY A 23 -18.38 -6.95 20.71
CA GLY A 23 -19.83 -7.16 20.71
C GLY A 23 -20.28 -8.38 21.53
N ASN A 24 -21.42 -8.24 22.23
CA ASN A 24 -22.04 -9.16 23.18
C ASN A 24 -21.67 -10.65 23.08
N GLY A 25 -20.92 -11.14 24.07
CA GLY A 25 -20.81 -12.56 24.42
C GLY A 25 -20.17 -13.46 23.37
N ASN A 26 -19.50 -14.53 23.81
CA ASN A 26 -18.94 -15.51 22.89
C ASN A 26 -20.01 -16.35 22.14
N ASP A 27 -21.30 -16.19 22.48
CA ASP A 27 -22.38 -17.10 22.08
C ASP A 27 -23.46 -16.49 21.15
N LEU A 28 -23.44 -15.19 20.87
CA LEU A 28 -24.54 -14.51 20.15
C LEU A 28 -24.27 -14.23 18.66
N GLY A 29 -23.10 -14.62 18.13
CA GLY A 29 -22.69 -14.32 16.76
C GLY A 29 -22.32 -15.57 15.94
N PRO A 30 -22.39 -15.49 14.59
CA PRO A 30 -21.89 -16.56 13.73
C PRO A 30 -20.43 -16.89 14.04
N LYS A 31 -20.09 -18.18 14.16
CA LYS A 31 -18.73 -18.65 14.53
C LYS A 31 -17.62 -18.06 13.65
N TRP A 32 -17.91 -17.77 12.38
CA TRP A 32 -16.96 -17.16 11.44
C TRP A 32 -16.69 -15.68 11.75
N VAL A 33 -17.68 -14.92 12.21
CA VAL A 33 -17.52 -13.50 12.61
C VAL A 33 -16.65 -13.42 13.87
N VAL A 34 -16.93 -14.29 14.85
CA VAL A 34 -16.12 -14.39 16.07
C VAL A 34 -14.66 -14.75 15.73
N ARG A 35 -14.46 -15.65 14.76
CA ARG A 35 -13.14 -16.03 14.27
C ARG A 35 -12.42 -14.85 13.61
N LEU A 36 -13.09 -14.12 12.72
CA LEU A 36 -12.52 -12.94 12.04
C LEU A 36 -12.18 -11.82 13.03
N SER A 37 -13.09 -11.59 13.98
CA SER A 37 -12.91 -10.62 15.07
C SER A 37 -11.69 -10.98 15.92
N LYS A 38 -11.45 -12.26 16.22
CA LYS A 38 -10.30 -12.70 17.04
C LYS A 38 -8.96 -12.78 16.27
N MET A 39 -8.94 -12.62 14.95
CA MET A 39 -7.68 -12.67 14.19
C MET A 39 -6.77 -11.45 14.48
N PRO A 40 -5.44 -11.63 14.37
CA PRO A 40 -4.50 -10.52 14.33
C PRO A 40 -4.87 -9.53 13.23
N ALA A 41 -4.81 -8.23 13.55
CA ALA A 41 -5.25 -7.18 12.64
C ALA A 41 -4.56 -7.25 11.27
N SER A 42 -3.26 -7.57 11.22
CA SER A 42 -2.52 -7.72 9.96
C SER A 42 -3.11 -8.81 9.05
N ARG A 43 -3.54 -9.94 9.62
CA ARG A 43 -4.12 -11.05 8.85
C ARG A 43 -5.50 -10.74 8.27
N ALA A 44 -6.24 -9.79 8.84
CA ALA A 44 -7.54 -9.37 8.32
C ALA A 44 -7.42 -8.14 7.40
N ILE A 45 -6.58 -7.17 7.76
CA ILE A 45 -6.43 -5.91 7.02
C ILE A 45 -5.73 -6.13 5.69
N LEU A 46 -4.63 -6.89 5.66
CA LEU A 46 -3.88 -7.14 4.42
C LEU A 46 -4.72 -7.73 3.28
N PRO A 47 -5.49 -8.83 3.47
CA PRO A 47 -6.30 -9.36 2.39
C PRO A 47 -7.44 -8.42 1.99
N PHE A 48 -8.00 -7.66 2.94
CA PHE A 48 -9.05 -6.68 2.62
C PHE A 48 -8.51 -5.54 1.74
N VAL A 49 -7.36 -4.97 2.11
CA VAL A 49 -6.72 -3.90 1.34
C VAL A 49 -6.30 -4.42 -0.05
N ALA A 50 -5.65 -5.59 -0.12
CA ALA A 50 -5.25 -6.19 -1.39
C ALA A 50 -6.46 -6.48 -2.30
N GLY A 51 -7.55 -7.00 -1.74
CA GLY A 51 -8.79 -7.25 -2.47
C GLY A 51 -9.42 -5.96 -3.00
N PHE A 52 -9.43 -4.89 -2.21
CA PHE A 52 -9.96 -3.60 -2.65
C PHE A 52 -9.11 -2.95 -3.75
N VAL A 53 -7.78 -3.02 -3.65
CA VAL A 53 -6.87 -2.56 -4.71
C VAL A 53 -7.11 -3.36 -6.00
N PHE A 54 -7.26 -4.68 -5.89
CA PHE A 54 -7.55 -5.53 -7.03
C PHE A 54 -8.88 -5.17 -7.70
N LEU A 55 -9.96 -5.01 -6.93
CA LEU A 55 -11.27 -4.59 -7.44
C LEU A 55 -11.21 -3.19 -8.10
N GLY A 56 -10.46 -2.26 -7.50
CA GLY A 56 -10.24 -0.93 -8.07
C GLY A 56 -9.41 -0.94 -9.36
N SER A 57 -8.64 -2.00 -9.62
CA SER A 57 -7.83 -2.14 -10.83
C SER A 57 -8.61 -2.66 -12.04
N ILE A 58 -9.76 -3.31 -11.82
CA ILE A 58 -10.65 -3.84 -12.87
C ILE A 58 -11.02 -2.79 -13.93
N PRO A 59 -11.49 -1.57 -13.58
CA PRO A 59 -11.84 -0.58 -14.60
C PRO A 59 -10.65 -0.10 -15.41
N ILE A 60 -9.42 -0.24 -14.91
CA ILE A 60 -8.19 0.23 -15.58
C ILE A 60 -7.68 -0.81 -16.58
N TRP A 61 -7.89 -2.11 -16.32
CA TRP A 61 -7.34 -3.20 -17.13
C TRP A 61 -7.82 -3.27 -18.58
N ASN A 62 -8.99 -2.72 -18.91
CA ASN A 62 -9.53 -2.76 -20.28
C ASN A 62 -9.67 -1.36 -20.93
N GLN A 63 -8.95 -0.36 -20.41
CA GLN A 63 -8.97 0.97 -20.98
C GLN A 63 -7.85 1.15 -22.00
N LYS A 64 -8.18 1.70 -23.17
CA LYS A 64 -7.17 2.20 -24.10
C LYS A 64 -6.44 3.34 -23.41
N LEU A 65 -5.11 3.23 -23.35
CA LEU A 65 -4.26 4.33 -22.90
C LEU A 65 -4.57 5.58 -23.75
N PRO A 66 -4.61 6.78 -23.14
CA PRO A 66 -4.76 8.01 -23.89
C PRO A 66 -3.67 8.12 -24.96
N TYR A 67 -4.00 8.74 -26.10
CA TYR A 67 -3.08 8.89 -27.23
C TYR A 67 -1.77 9.59 -26.84
N THR A 68 -1.79 10.40 -25.77
CA THR A 68 -0.64 11.10 -25.21
C THR A 68 0.41 10.17 -24.60
N LEU A 69 0.04 8.91 -24.32
CA LEU A 69 0.95 7.86 -23.85
C LEU A 69 1.40 6.94 -24.99
N SER A 70 1.08 7.25 -26.25
CA SER A 70 1.61 6.49 -27.38
C SER A 70 3.13 6.73 -27.50
N PRO A 71 3.89 5.72 -27.96
CA PRO A 71 5.33 5.87 -28.13
C PRO A 71 5.68 6.98 -29.14
N GLU A 72 4.84 7.17 -30.16
CA GLU A 72 4.98 8.22 -31.17
C GLU A 72 4.81 9.61 -30.56
N TYR A 73 3.77 9.81 -29.74
CA TYR A 73 3.52 11.08 -29.07
C TYR A 73 4.63 11.43 -28.09
N LEU A 74 5.11 10.46 -27.30
CA LEU A 74 6.23 10.65 -26.39
C LEU A 74 7.53 11.00 -27.12
N ALA A 75 7.79 10.37 -28.27
CA ALA A 75 8.95 10.69 -29.10
C ALA A 75 8.86 12.13 -29.65
N ALA A 76 7.70 12.53 -30.17
CA ALA A 76 7.45 13.88 -30.66
C ALA A 76 7.59 14.93 -29.55
N GLN A 77 7.03 14.66 -28.36
CA GLN A 77 7.15 15.53 -27.19
C GLN A 77 8.62 15.66 -26.76
N ARG A 78 9.39 14.57 -26.71
CA ARG A 78 10.82 14.62 -26.40
C ARG A 78 11.60 15.43 -27.43
N ALA A 79 11.30 15.28 -28.71
CA ALA A 79 11.95 16.06 -29.78
C ALA A 79 11.61 17.56 -29.65
N TYR A 80 10.35 17.90 -29.39
CA TYR A 80 9.90 19.26 -29.13
C TYR A 80 10.62 19.89 -27.94
N MET A 81 10.71 19.17 -26.82
CA MET A 81 11.41 19.62 -25.61
C MET A 81 12.91 19.84 -25.85
N ARG A 82 13.55 19.00 -26.68
CA ARG A 82 14.94 19.16 -27.09
C ARG A 82 15.14 20.39 -27.97
N TYR A 83 14.27 20.61 -28.95
CA TYR A 83 14.33 21.77 -29.84
C TYR A 83 14.18 23.09 -29.06
N HIS A 84 13.25 23.13 -28.11
CA HIS A 84 13.02 24.32 -27.29
C HIS A 84 13.95 24.41 -26.07
N ASN A 85 14.96 23.54 -25.95
CA ASN A 85 15.90 23.46 -24.82
C ASN A 85 15.20 23.50 -23.43
N MET A 86 14.01 22.88 -23.34
CA MET A 86 13.17 22.90 -22.14
C MET A 86 13.71 22.00 -21.01
N ASN A 87 14.69 21.14 -21.30
CA ASN A 87 15.43 20.37 -20.31
C ASN A 87 16.92 20.39 -20.67
N PRO A 88 17.61 21.51 -20.41
CA PRO A 88 18.99 21.68 -20.84
C PRO A 88 19.88 20.59 -20.25
N ILE A 89 20.82 20.09 -21.06
CA ILE A 89 21.79 19.02 -20.72
C ILE A 89 22.64 19.37 -19.48
N TRP A 90 22.67 20.65 -19.09
CA TRP A 90 23.38 21.17 -17.93
C TRP A 90 22.45 21.68 -16.81
N GLY A 91 21.13 21.49 -16.95
CA GLY A 91 20.12 21.88 -15.96
C GLY A 91 20.14 21.01 -14.71
N ILE A 92 19.58 21.51 -13.61
CA ILE A 92 19.56 20.81 -12.30
C ILE A 92 18.94 19.40 -12.41
N SER A 93 17.88 19.24 -13.21
CA SER A 93 17.24 17.95 -13.53
C SER A 93 18.16 16.96 -14.23
N SER A 94 19.00 17.42 -15.15
CA SER A 94 19.95 16.57 -15.90
C SER A 94 21.10 16.05 -15.04
N LYS A 95 21.52 16.83 -14.03
CA LYS A 95 22.52 16.40 -13.04
C LYS A 95 21.97 15.27 -12.17
N ASN A 96 20.72 15.38 -11.73
CA ASN A 96 20.07 14.34 -10.92
C ASN A 96 19.81 13.05 -11.72
N ALA A 97 19.47 13.16 -13.01
CA ALA A 97 19.28 12.00 -13.87
C ALA A 97 20.59 11.24 -14.14
N ARG A 98 21.70 11.95 -14.41
CA ARG A 98 23.03 11.31 -14.56
C ARG A 98 23.51 10.68 -13.26
N ALA A 99 23.33 11.37 -12.13
CA ALA A 99 23.68 10.82 -10.82
C ALA A 99 22.89 9.54 -10.47
N ALA A 100 21.69 9.36 -11.04
CA ALA A 100 20.89 8.16 -10.86
C ALA A 100 21.30 7.00 -11.81
N GLU A 101 22.03 7.28 -12.89
CA GLU A 101 22.61 6.25 -13.78
C GLU A 101 23.97 5.72 -13.26
N ASP A 102 24.63 6.45 -12.35
CA ASP A 102 25.92 6.10 -11.75
C ASP A 102 25.81 5.22 -10.48
N HIS A 103 24.60 4.82 -10.07
CA HIS A 103 24.31 3.98 -8.89
C HIS A 103 23.57 2.69 -9.28
#